data_AF-A0A928E4E0-F1
#
_entry.id   AF-A0A928E4E0-F1
#
_cell.length_a   1.000
_cell.length_b   1.000
_cell.length_c   1.000
_cell.angle_alpha   90.00
_cell.angle_beta   90.00
_cell.angle_gamma   90.00
#
_symmetry.space_group_name_H-M   'P 1'
#
loop_
_entity.id
_entity.type
_entity.pdbx_description
1 polymer ?
#
loop_
_entity_poly.entity_id
_entity_poly.type
_entity_poly.pdbx_seq_one_letter_code
_entity_poly.pdbx_strand_id
1 'polypeptide(L)' 'MKAIVNLVIVIAIMFLGCVLGTLCGAFTGWFVGLFFGKTILSFLATLGITGFKMWQVGAVLGFVGGFFRNSISVKN' A
#
# COMPACT_ATOMS: atom_id res chain seq x y z
N MET A 1 -20.88 -7.61 -25.02
CA MET A 1 -19.42 -7.35 -25.21
C MET A 1 -18.94 -6.06 -24.54
N LYS A 2 -19.49 -4.87 -24.85
CA LYS A 2 -19.02 -3.59 -24.27
C LYS A 2 -19.01 -3.53 -22.73
N ALA A 3 -20.01 -4.12 -22.06
CA ALA A 3 -20.08 -4.18 -20.60
C ALA A 3 -18.98 -5.06 -19.97
N ILE A 4 -18.65 -6.19 -20.59
CA ILE A 4 -17.57 -7.09 -20.12
C ILE A 4 -16.22 -6.38 -20.28
N VAL A 5 -16.00 -5.68 -21.40
CA VAL A 5 -14.79 -4.90 -21.64
C VAL A 5 -14.62 -3.80 -20.59
N ASN A 6 -15.68 -3.03 -20.29
CA ASN A 6 -15.62 -2.01 -19.24
C ASN A 6 -15.31 -2.60 -17.85
N LEU A 7 -15.88 -3.75 -17.52
CA LEU A 7 -15.66 -4.40 -16.23
C LEU A 7 -14.20 -4.86 -16.08
N VAL A 8 -13.61 -5.42 -17.15
CA VAL A 8 -12.19 -5.81 -17.19
C VAL A 8 -11.27 -4.58 -17.05
N ILE A 9 -11.60 -3.46 -17.70
CA ILE A 9 -10.84 -2.22 -17.61
C ILE A 9 -10.86 -1.67 -16.17
N VAL A 10 -12.02 -1.67 -15.50
CA VAL A 10 -12.13 -1.21 -14.11
C VAL A 10 -11.27 -2.05 -13.18
N ILE A 11 -11.31 -3.38 -13.31
CA ILE A 11 -10.48 -4.29 -12.51
C ILE A 11 -8.99 -4.04 -12.76
N ALA A 12 -8.59 -3.86 -14.03
CA ALA A 12 -7.20 -3.58 -14.39
C ALA A 12 -6.70 -2.26 -13.78
N ILE A 13 -7.52 -1.21 -13.80
CA ILE A 13 -7.19 0.09 -13.20
C ILE A 13 -7.07 -0.03 -11.67
N MET A 14 -7.98 -0.74 -11.02
CA MET A 14 -7.92 -0.96 -9.57
C MET A 14 -6.65 -1.73 -9.19
N PHE A 15 -6.29 -2.76 -9.96
CA PHE A 15 -5.06 -3.53 -9.74
C PHE A 15 -3.82 -2.66 -9.92
N LEU A 16 -3.77 -1.85 -10.98
CA LEU A 16 -2.65 -0.94 -11.24
C LEU A 16 -2.49 0.10 -10.12
N GLY A 17 -3.60 0.66 -9.64
CA GLY A 17 -3.60 1.60 -8.51
C GLY A 17 -3.06 0.98 -7.22
N CYS A 18 -3.40 -0.28 -6.95
CA CYS A 18 -2.90 -1.00 -5.79
C CYS A 18 -1.40 -1.30 -5.90
N VAL A 19 -0.92 -1.72 -7.07
CA VAL A 19 0.52 -1.96 -7.32
C VAL A 19 1.32 -0.68 -7.14
N LEU A 20 0.85 0.44 -7.70
CA LEU A 20 1.49 1.75 -7.52
C LEU A 20 1.48 2.19 -6.05
N GLY A 21 0.35 2.03 -5.34
CA GLY A 21 0.26 2.31 -3.90
C GLY A 21 1.24 1.47 -3.08
N THR A 22 1.37 0.19 -3.42
CA THR A 22 2.31 -0.75 -2.78
C THR A 22 3.76 -0.34 -3.01
N LEU A 23 4.13 0.04 -4.24
CA LEU A 23 5.47 0.50 -4.58
C LEU A 23 5.82 1.82 -3.88
N CYS A 24 4.91 2.79 -3.89
CA CYS A 24 5.07 4.04 -3.15
C CYS A 24 5.20 3.79 -1.64
N GLY A 25 4.37 2.90 -1.09
CA GLY A 25 4.46 2.49 0.31
C GLY A 25 5.77 1.78 0.65
N ALA A 26 6.26 0.91 -0.23
CA ALA A 26 7.53 0.23 -0.04
C ALA A 26 8.70 1.22 0.01
N PHE A 27 8.68 2.21 -0.89
CA PHE A 27 9.69 3.27 -0.94
C PHE A 27 9.63 4.18 0.29
N THR A 28 8.44 4.61 0.71
CA THR A 28 8.29 5.41 1.94
C THR A 28 8.69 4.61 3.18
N GLY A 29 8.32 3.33 3.27
CA GLY A 29 8.74 2.45 4.36
C GLY A 29 10.24 2.21 4.40
N TRP A 30 10.90 2.17 3.25
CA TRP A 30 12.37 2.12 3.19
C TRP A 30 13.01 3.42 3.70
N PHE A 31 12.52 4.58 3.23
CA PHE A 31 12.98 5.90 3.69
C PHE A 31 12.78 6.10 5.19
N VAL A 32 11.60 5.80 5.71
CA VAL A 32 11.30 5.87 7.14
C VAL A 32 12.14 4.86 7.93
N GLY A 33 12.41 3.69 7.34
CA GLY A 33 13.27 2.67 7.93
C GLY A 33 14.72 3.10 8.15
N LEU A 34 15.24 4.04 7.36
CA LEU A 34 16.59 4.58 7.56
C LEU A 34 16.72 5.38 8.87
N PHE A 35 15.65 6.03 9.32
CA PHE A 35 15.65 6.87 10.52
C PHE A 35 15.01 6.18 11.73
N PHE A 36 13.92 5.43 11.52
CA PHE A 36 13.07 4.88 12.60
C PHE A 36 12.92 3.36 12.54
N GLY A 37 13.74 2.66 11.74
CA GLY A 37 13.60 1.22 11.52
C GLY A 37 13.60 0.40 12.80
N LYS A 38 14.50 0.69 13.76
CA LYS A 38 14.56 -0.05 15.02
C LYS A 38 13.32 0.15 15.89
N THR A 39 12.84 1.38 16.02
CA THR A 39 11.67 1.71 16.84
C THR A 39 10.42 1.02 16.31
N ILE A 40 10.20 1.09 14.99
CA ILE A 40 8.99 0.53 14.39
C ILE A 40 9.05 -1.00 14.36
N LEU A 41 10.21 -1.60 14.05
CA LEU A 41 10.37 -3.06 14.08
C LEU A 41 10.28 -3.61 15.51
N SER A 42 10.79 -2.92 16.52
CA SER A 42 10.62 -3.31 17.92
C SER A 42 9.16 -3.24 18.36
N PHE A 43 8.42 -2.20 17.96
CA PHE A 43 6.99 -2.11 18.22
C PHE A 43 6.20 -3.24 17.52
N LEU A 44 6.53 -3.53 16.25
CA LEU A 44 5.92 -4.63 15.50
C LEU A 44 6.23 -6.00 16.12
N ALA A 45 7.44 -6.17 16.65
CA ALA A 45 7.84 -7.38 17.36
C ALA A 45 7.04 -7.57 18.66
N THR A 46 6.70 -6.49 19.38
CA THR A 46 5.80 -6.54 20.55
C THR A 46 4.39 -7.01 20.17
N LEU A 47 3.94 -6.70 18.95
CA LEU A 47 2.67 -7.19 18.39
C LEU A 47 2.76 -8.63 17.84
N GLY A 48 3.90 -9.31 17.98
CA GLY A 48 4.13 -10.67 17.49
C GLY A 48 4.51 -10.75 16.01
N ILE A 49 4.65 -9.62 15.32
CA ILE A 49 5.04 -9.55 13.91
C ILE A 49 6.57 -9.42 13.85
N THR A 50 7.25 -10.54 13.55
CA THR A 50 8.71 -10.61 13.48
C THR A 50 9.19 -11.00 12.08
N GLY A 51 10.45 -10.70 11.76
CA GLY A 51 11.08 -11.09 10.49
C GLY A 51 10.77 -10.20 9.28
N PHE A 52 9.99 -9.13 9.44
CA PHE A 52 9.69 -8.20 8.37
C PHE A 52 10.77 -7.12 8.22
N LYS A 53 11.10 -6.77 6.97
CA LYS A 53 11.90 -5.59 6.64
C LYS A 53 10.99 -4.37 6.53
N MET A 54 11.55 -3.19 6.79
CA MET A 54 10.76 -1.95 6.84
C MET A 54 10.11 -1.57 5.51
N TRP A 55 10.71 -1.96 4.37
CA TRP A 55 10.08 -1.81 3.05
C TRP A 55 8.87 -2.73 2.86
N GLN A 56 8.83 -3.91 3.51
CA GLN A 56 7.68 -4.82 3.45
C GLN A 56 6.53 -4.26 4.30
N VAL A 57 6.85 -3.70 5.47
CA VAL A 57 5.86 -2.99 6.29
C VAL A 57 5.26 -1.82 5.52
N GLY A 58 6.11 -1.03 4.86
CA GLY A 58 5.67 0.04 3.97
C GLY A 58 4.83 -0.45 2.79
N ALA A 59 5.21 -1.57 2.16
CA ALA A 59 4.46 -2.16 1.06
C ALA A 59 3.04 -2.57 1.49
N VAL A 60 2.91 -3.22 2.66
CA VAL A 60 1.61 -3.61 3.21
C VAL A 60 0.74 -2.39 3.50
N LEU A 61 1.31 -1.37 4.15
CA LEU A 61 0.59 -0.12 4.43
C LEU A 61 0.22 0.64 3.16
N GLY A 62 1.08 0.65 2.15
CA GLY A 62 0.82 1.24 0.84
C GLY A 62 -0.24 0.50 0.04
N PHE A 63 -0.26 -0.84 0.14
CA PHE A 63 -1.33 -1.66 -0.44
C PHE A 63 -2.67 -1.37 0.24
N VAL A 64 -2.73 -1.42 1.57
CA VAL A 64 -3.96 -1.14 2.33
C VAL A 64 -4.43 0.29 2.06
N GLY A 65 -3.53 1.27 2.13
CA GLY A 65 -3.84 2.66 1.84
C GLY A 65 -4.30 2.90 0.41
N GLY A 66 -3.70 2.21 -0.58
CA GLY A 66 -4.09 2.30 -1.99
C GLY A 66 -5.41 1.60 -2.30
N PHE A 67 -5.67 0.45 -1.68
CA PHE A 67 -6.88 -0.35 -1.87
C PHE A 67 -8.11 0.28 -1.21
N PHE A 68 -7.94 0.83 0.00
CA PHE A 68 -9.02 1.46 0.77
C PHE A 68 -9.11 2.98 0.58
N ARG A 69 -8.39 3.57 -0.38
CA ARG A 69 -8.45 5.02 -0.63
C ARG A 69 -9.84 5.42 -1.11
N ASN A 70 -10.63 6.04 -0.23
CA ASN A 70 -11.90 6.66 -0.62
C ASN A 70 -11.63 7.79 -1.62
N SER A 71 -12.18 7.67 -2.83
CA SER A 71 -12.24 8.74 -3.80
C SER A 71 -13.24 9.79 -3.30
N ILE A 72 -12.78 10.75 -2.49
CA ILE A 72 -13.58 11.93 -2.16
C ILE A 72 -13.75 12.73 -3.46
N SER A 73 -14.88 12.53 -4.14
CA SER A 73 -15.26 13.31 -5.30
C SER A 73 -15.82 14.64 -4.81
N VAL A 74 -14.98 15.67 -4.75
CA VAL A 74 -15.45 17.04 -4.53
C VAL A 74 -16.14 17.48 -5.82
N LYS A 75 -17.47 17.46 -5.80
CA LYS A 75 -18.31 17.94 -6.88
C LYS A 75 -18.29 19.48 -6.82
N ASN A 76 -17.45 20.13 -7.64
CA ASN A 76 -17.56 21.57 -7.90
C ASN A 76 -18.68 21.83 -8.91
#